data_AF-A0A929UPK7-F1
#
_entry.id   AF-A0A929UPK7-F1
#
_cell.length_a   1.000
_cell.length_b   1.000
_cell.length_c   1.000
_cell.angle_alpha   90.00
_cell.angle_beta   90.00
_cell.angle_gamma   90.00
#
_symmetry.space_group_name_H-M   'P 1'
#
loop_
_entity.id
_entity.type
_entity.pdbx_description
1 polymer ?
#
loop_
_entity_poly.entity_id
_entity_poly.type
_entity_poly.pdbx_seq_one_letter_code
_entity_poly.pdbx_strand_id
1 'polypeptide(L)'
;MKFFHLSDLHIGLKLMNYDMREDQLHVLHQIVSYARKENPDAVLLSGDLFDRAQPSGEAIAIFDHFISSLKEAVPDVSILMIAGNHDSPQRIELYSKILKRQKIYAVGSLAG
;
A
#
# COMPACT_ATOMS: atom_id res chain seq x y z
N MET A 1 -11.23 5.65 -17.98
CA MET A 1 -10.09 5.29 -17.14
C MET A 1 -10.31 5.87 -15.76
N LYS A 2 -10.24 5.04 -14.71
CA LYS A 2 -10.52 5.40 -13.32
C LYS A 2 -9.32 5.02 -12.46
N PHE A 3 -8.91 5.95 -11.60
CA PHE A 3 -7.80 5.74 -10.68
C PHE A 3 -8.27 5.93 -9.24
N PHE A 4 -7.74 5.09 -8.36
CA PHE A 4 -7.74 5.37 -6.93
C PHE A 4 -6.38 5.96 -6.58
N HIS A 5 -6.38 7.10 -5.89
CA HIS A 5 -5.16 7.76 -5.46
C HIS A 5 -5.19 7.87 -3.94
N LEU A 6 -4.20 7.24 -3.30
CA LEU A 6 -4.05 7.13 -1.86
C LEU A 6 -2.63 7.56 -1.51
N SER A 7 -2.45 8.10 -0.31
CA SER A 7 -1.15 8.47 0.26
C SER A 7 -1.24 8.40 1.78
N ASP A 8 -0.09 8.46 2.46
CA ASP A 8 -0.01 8.67 3.92
C ASP A 8 -0.79 7.61 4.72
N LEU A 9 -0.67 6.35 4.32
CA LEU A 9 -1.34 5.24 5.00
C LEU A 9 -0.79 5.06 6.43
N HIS A 10 0.53 5.29 6.60
CA HIS A 10 1.27 5.13 7.85
C HIS A 10 0.91 3.84 8.59
N ILE A 11 0.88 2.70 7.90
CA ILE A 11 0.47 1.43 8.51
C ILE A 11 1.36 1.12 9.72
N GLY A 12 0.73 0.84 10.87
CA GLY A 12 1.40 0.65 12.16
C GLY A 12 1.51 1.91 13.02
N LEU A 13 0.80 2.99 12.66
CA LEU A 13 0.76 4.25 13.40
C LEU A 13 0.24 4.06 14.83
N LYS A 14 0.92 4.72 15.77
CA LYS A 14 0.44 4.90 17.15
C LYS A 14 0.40 6.38 17.51
N LEU A 15 -0.79 6.89 17.82
CA LEU A 15 -0.99 8.29 18.22
C LEU A 15 -1.05 8.39 19.74
N MET A 16 -0.09 9.05 20.38
CA MET A 16 -0.05 9.21 21.84
C MET A 16 -0.20 7.88 22.60
N ASN A 17 0.47 6.83 22.10
CA ASN A 17 0.38 5.43 22.57
C ASN A 17 -0.96 4.72 22.33
N TYR A 18 -1.93 5.38 21.69
CA TYR A 18 -3.13 4.72 21.18
C TYR A 18 -2.81 3.99 19.87
N ASP A 19 -3.24 2.74 19.79
CA ASP A 19 -3.04 1.89 18.62
C ASP A 19 -4.13 2.14 17.58
N MET A 20 -3.76 2.67 16.42
CA MET A 20 -4.71 3.02 15.35
C MET A 20 -5.11 1.82 14.48
N ARG A 21 -4.68 0.60 14.82
CA ARG A 21 -4.86 -0.58 13.97
C ARG A 21 -6.30 -0.82 13.56
N GLU A 22 -7.26 -0.73 14.47
CA GLU A 22 -8.67 -1.01 14.14
C GLU A 22 -9.22 0.00 13.13
N ASP A 23 -8.90 1.28 13.32
CA ASP A 23 -9.27 2.35 12.41
C ASP A 23 -8.58 2.18 11.04
N GLN A 24 -7.29 1.84 11.02
CA GLN A 24 -6.55 1.57 9.79
C GLN A 24 -7.15 0.39 9.02
N LEU A 25 -7.44 -0.73 9.70
CA LEU A 25 -8.08 -1.89 9.08
C LEU A 25 -9.47 -1.55 8.53
N HIS A 26 -10.26 -0.76 9.27
CA HIS A 26 -11.57 -0.31 8.81
C HIS A 26 -11.46 0.46 7.47
N VAL A 27 -10.58 1.45 7.40
CA VAL A 27 -10.37 2.26 6.19
C VAL A 27 -9.83 1.42 5.02
N LEU A 28 -8.86 0.55 5.27
CA LEU A 28 -8.30 -0.33 4.23
C LEU A 28 -9.38 -1.29 3.67
N HIS A 29 -10.25 -1.85 4.51
CA HIS A 29 -11.39 -2.65 4.06
C HIS A 29 -12.40 -1.85 3.24
N GLN A 30 -12.67 -0.59 3.61
CA GLN A 30 -13.53 0.29 2.82
C GLN A 30 -12.93 0.56 1.44
N ILE A 31 -11.62 0.83 1.36
CA ILE A 31 -10.91 1.04 0.08
C ILE A 31 -11.05 -0.19 -0.83
N VAL A 32 -10.84 -1.40 -0.30
CA VAL A 32 -11.01 -2.65 -1.07
C VAL A 32 -12.47 -2.81 -1.53
N SER A 33 -13.44 -2.50 -0.67
CA SER A 33 -14.87 -2.57 -0.99
C SER A 33 -15.24 -1.60 -2.12
N TYR A 34 -14.70 -0.37 -2.07
CA TYR A 34 -14.86 0.60 -3.15
C TYR A 34 -14.15 0.15 -4.43
N ALA A 35 -12.95 -0.43 -4.34
CA ALA A 35 -12.24 -0.94 -5.51
C ALA A 35 -13.05 -2.03 -6.22
N ARG A 36 -13.65 -2.96 -5.45
CA ARG A 36 -14.54 -4.00 -5.99
C ARG A 36 -15.74 -3.41 -6.74
N LYS A 37 -16.37 -2.38 -6.18
CA LYS A 37 -17.56 -1.74 -6.77
C LYS A 37 -17.21 -0.89 -7.98
N GLU A 38 -16.17 -0.08 -7.85
CA GLU A 38 -15.82 0.96 -8.81
C GLU A 38 -14.89 0.47 -9.92
N ASN A 39 -14.23 -0.67 -9.72
CA ASN A 39 -13.35 -1.35 -10.67
C ASN A 39 -12.31 -0.41 -11.31
N PRO A 40 -11.41 0.21 -10.51
CA PRO A 40 -10.39 1.12 -11.03
C PRO A 40 -9.36 0.39 -11.90
N ASP A 41 -8.82 1.11 -12.90
CA ASP A 41 -7.74 0.61 -13.76
C ASP A 41 -6.40 0.57 -13.01
N ALA A 42 -6.19 1.50 -12.06
CA ALA A 42 -5.04 1.47 -11.17
C ALA A 42 -5.29 2.09 -9.79
N VAL A 43 -4.50 1.64 -8.82
CA VAL A 43 -4.37 2.21 -7.48
C VAL A 43 -2.97 2.81 -7.34
N LEU A 44 -2.89 4.08 -7.01
CA LEU A 44 -1.66 4.81 -6.74
C LEU A 44 -1.50 4.92 -5.21
N LEU A 45 -0.37 4.45 -4.69
CA LEU A 45 0.06 4.56 -3.30
C LEU A 45 1.26 5.52 -3.23
N SER A 46 0.96 6.79 -3.00
CA SER A 46 1.87 7.91 -3.26
C SER A 46 2.78 8.28 -2.09
N GLY A 47 3.35 7.28 -1.41
CA GLY A 47 4.29 7.48 -0.31
C GLY A 47 3.68 7.33 1.09
N ASP A 48 4.58 7.23 2.07
CA ASP A 48 4.31 7.02 3.49
C ASP A 48 3.36 5.84 3.72
N LEU A 49 3.76 4.69 3.17
CA LEU A 49 2.99 3.44 3.29
C LEU A 49 3.04 2.91 4.72
N PHE A 50 4.20 3.00 5.37
CA PHE A 50 4.42 2.59 6.75
C PHE A 50 4.70 3.80 7.65
N ASP A 51 4.35 3.68 8.94
CA ASP A 51 4.67 4.72 9.94
C ASP A 51 6.20 4.89 10.12
N ARG A 52 6.98 3.83 9.88
CA ARG A 52 8.43 3.81 10.12
C ARG A 52 9.16 3.00 9.06
N ALA A 53 10.41 3.39 8.81
CA ALA A 53 11.27 2.75 7.82
C ALA A 53 11.57 1.27 8.15
N GLN A 54 11.52 0.92 9.44
CA GLN A 54 11.51 -0.45 9.92
C GLN A 54 10.12 -0.78 10.48
N PRO A 55 9.18 -1.20 9.63
CA PRO A 55 7.83 -1.56 10.07
C PRO A 55 7.84 -2.82 10.94
N SER A 56 6.86 -2.93 11.84
CA SER A 56 6.63 -4.16 12.62
C SER A 56 6.17 -5.30 11.71
N GLY A 57 6.33 -6.55 12.16
CA GLY A 57 5.79 -7.71 11.43
C GLY A 57 4.28 -7.63 11.21
N GLU A 58 3.57 -7.03 12.16
CA GLU A 58 2.13 -6.77 12.05
C GLU A 58 1.81 -5.76 10.95
N ALA A 59 2.53 -4.64 10.88
CA ALA A 59 2.34 -3.64 9.82
C ALA A 59 2.61 -4.25 8.43
N ILE A 60 3.64 -5.09 8.31
CA ILE A 60 3.94 -5.83 7.08
C ILE A 60 2.78 -6.76 6.71
N ALA A 61 2.23 -7.51 7.67
CA ALA A 61 1.11 -8.42 7.43
C ALA A 61 -0.17 -7.67 7.02
N ILE A 62 -0.44 -6.50 7.61
CA ILE A 62 -1.58 -5.65 7.22
C ILE A 62 -1.42 -5.16 5.78
N PHE A 63 -0.22 -4.69 5.42
CA PHE A 63 0.04 -4.22 4.05
C PHE A 63 -0.06 -5.36 3.03
N ASP A 64 0.54 -6.51 3.32
CA ASP A 64 0.43 -7.72 2.47
C ASP A 64 -1.02 -8.14 2.24
N HIS A 65 -1.82 -8.18 3.32
CA HIS A 65 -3.25 -8.48 3.23
C HIS A 65 -4.01 -7.44 2.39
N PHE A 66 -3.72 -6.14 2.56
CA PHE A 66 -4.34 -5.07 1.80
C PHE A 66 -4.06 -5.17 0.29
N ILE A 67 -2.80 -5.36 -0.11
CA ILE A 67 -2.41 -5.51 -1.51
C ILE A 67 -3.03 -6.76 -2.12
N SER A 68 -3.02 -7.87 -1.39
CA SER A 68 -3.66 -9.13 -1.83
C SER A 68 -5.16 -8.94 -2.03
N SER A 69 -5.84 -8.29 -1.08
CA SER A 69 -7.28 -8.01 -1.15
C SER A 69 -7.65 -7.09 -2.32
N LEU A 70 -6.82 -6.10 -2.66
CA LEU A 70 -7.01 -5.28 -3.85
C LEU A 70 -6.91 -6.11 -5.13
N LYS A 71 -5.90 -6.98 -5.25
CA LYS A 71 -5.75 -7.88 -6.39
C LYS A 71 -6.88 -8.90 -6.49
N GLU A 72 -7.40 -9.40 -5.38
CA GLU A 72 -8.56 -10.29 -5.38
C GLU A 72 -9.85 -9.56 -5.78
N ALA A 73 -10.06 -8.34 -5.26
CA ALA A 73 -11.22 -7.53 -5.59
C ALA A 73 -11.23 -7.09 -7.06
N VAL A 74 -10.06 -6.80 -7.63
CA VAL A 74 -9.88 -6.38 -9.02
C VAL A 74 -8.63 -7.06 -9.61
N PRO A 75 -8.76 -8.27 -10.19
CA PRO A 75 -7.63 -9.07 -10.67
C PRO A 75 -6.67 -8.33 -11.63
N ASP A 76 -7.22 -7.46 -12.47
CA ASP A 76 -6.47 -6.75 -13.50
C ASP A 76 -5.94 -5.38 -13.08
N VAL A 77 -6.23 -4.91 -11.86
CA VAL A 77 -5.78 -3.61 -11.36
C VAL A 77 -4.26 -3.53 -11.35
N SER A 78 -3.74 -2.38 -11.80
CA SER A 78 -2.34 -2.04 -11.62
C SER A 78 -2.16 -1.34 -10.27
N ILE A 79 -1.18 -1.75 -9.49
CA ILE A 79 -0.84 -1.08 -8.23
C ILE A 79 0.50 -0.39 -8.43
N LEU A 80 0.53 0.93 -8.28
CA LEU A 80 1.74 1.74 -8.37
C LEU A 80 2.04 2.30 -6.99
N MET A 81 3.24 2.09 -6.48
CA MET A 81 3.64 2.58 -5.17
C MET A 81 5.03 3.20 -5.20
N ILE A 82 5.19 4.28 -4.43
CA ILE A 82 6.47 4.94 -4.20
C ILE A 82 6.76 5.00 -2.71
N ALA A 83 8.05 5.07 -2.35
CA ALA A 83 8.45 5.35 -0.97
C ALA A 83 8.23 6.82 -0.63
N GLY A 84 7.66 7.09 0.55
CA GLY A 84 7.70 8.41 1.18
C GLY A 84 8.91 8.58 2.10
N ASN A 85 8.93 9.64 2.92
CA ASN A 85 10.04 9.91 3.83
C ASN A 85 10.02 9.03 5.10
N HIS A 86 8.87 8.41 5.42
CA HIS A 86 8.79 7.43 6.50
C HIS A 86 9.23 6.03 6.06
N ASP A 87 9.16 5.74 4.76
CA ASP A 87 9.45 4.41 4.23
C ASP A 87 10.96 4.16 4.08
N SER A 88 11.34 2.87 4.03
CA SER A 88 12.67 2.49 3.54
C SER A 88 12.60 2.26 2.02
N PRO A 89 13.33 3.04 1.20
CA PRO A 89 13.39 2.86 -0.25
C PRO A 89 13.68 1.42 -0.67
N GLN A 90 14.70 0.80 -0.05
CA GLN A 90 15.13 -0.55 -0.40
C GLN A 90 14.09 -1.62 -0.05
N ARG A 91 13.27 -1.39 0.98
CA ARG A 91 12.19 -2.30 1.37
C ARG A 91 10.98 -2.16 0.45
N ILE A 92 10.61 -0.93 0.08
CA ILE A 92 9.53 -0.71 -0.90
C ILE A 92 9.88 -1.34 -2.24
N GLU A 93 11.13 -1.21 -2.68
CA GLU A 93 11.58 -1.76 -3.95
C GLU A 93 11.91 -3.27 -3.90
N LEU A 94 11.76 -3.90 -2.73
CA LEU A 94 12.02 -5.32 -2.55
C LEU A 94 11.12 -6.14 -3.49
N TYR A 95 11.72 -7.06 -4.25
CA TYR A 95 11.03 -7.89 -5.23
C TYR A 95 10.32 -7.15 -6.38
N SER A 96 10.52 -5.84 -6.55
CA SER A 96 9.85 -5.03 -7.59
C SER A 96 9.93 -5.64 -9.00
N LYS A 97 11.08 -6.23 -9.35
CA LYS A 97 11.31 -6.91 -10.64
C LYS A 97 10.38 -8.11 -10.87
N ILE A 98 10.07 -8.87 -9.82
CA ILE A 98 9.17 -10.03 -9.89
C ILE A 98 7.72 -9.56 -9.83
N LEU A 99 7.41 -8.64 -8.91
CA LEU A 99 6.07 -8.07 -8.70
C LEU A 99 5.52 -7.35 -9.93
N LYS A 100 6.40 -6.78 -10.77
CA LYS A 100 6.02 -6.18 -12.06
C LYS A 100 5.20 -7.12 -12.95
N ARG A 101 5.43 -8.45 -12.85
CA ARG A 101 4.67 -9.46 -13.62
C ARG A 101 3.21 -9.58 -13.17
N GLN A 102 2.90 -9.13 -11.95
CA GLN A 102 1.55 -9.10 -11.36
C GLN A 102 0.89 -7.72 -11.48
N LYS A 103 1.46 -6.82 -12.30
CA LYS A 103 1.07 -5.40 -12.43
C LYS A 103 1.22 -4.61 -11.12
N ILE A 104 2.19 -5.00 -10.28
CA ILE A 104 2.55 -4.26 -9.07
C ILE A 104 3.91 -3.61 -9.32
N TYR A 105 3.93 -2.28 -9.31
CA TYR A 105 5.09 -1.45 -9.61
C TYR A 105 5.48 -0.71 -8.34
N ALA A 106 6.67 -0.98 -7.82
CA ALA A 106 7.19 -0.33 -6.64
C ALA A 106 8.52 0.36 -6.95
N VAL A 107 8.61 1.65 -6.59
CA VAL A 107 9.81 2.48 -6.78
C VAL A 107 10.18 3.07 -5.44
N GLY A 108 11.29 2.60 -4.87
CA GLY A 108 11.78 3.11 -3.60
C GLY A 108 12.75 4.27 -3.77
N SER A 109 13.71 4.11 -4.67
CA SER A 109 14.72 5.14 -4.96
C SER A 109 14.45 5.74 -6.33
N LEU A 110 14.49 7.07 -6.44
CA LEU A 110 14.55 7.71 -7.75
C LEU A 110 15.96 7.47 -8.31
N ALA A 111 16.04 6.89 -9.51
CA ALA A 111 17.29 6.87 -10.25
C ALA A 111 17.67 8.33 -10.54
N GLY A 112 18.81 8.76 -10.04
CA GLY A 112 19.43 10.03 -10.39
C GLY A 112 19.92 10.05 -11.84
#